data_AF-A0A931VHI3-F1
#
_entry.id   AF-A0A931VHI3-F1
#
_cell.length_a   1.000
_cell.length_b   1.000
_cell.length_c   1.000
_cell.angle_alpha   90.00
_cell.angle_beta   90.00
_cell.angle_gamma   90.00
#
_symmetry.space_group_name_H-M   'P 1'
#
loop_
_entity.id
_entity.type
_entity.pdbx_description
1 polymer ?
#
loop_
_entity_poly.entity_id
_entity_poly.type
_entity_poly.pdbx_seq_one_letter_code
_entity_poly.pdbx_strand_id
1 'polypeptide(L)' 'MTTITIPKNLIKEKDLILIPRRKYEELLDLEKIIKIVKSTKSELQVIERGRKEIKKGKHISWHELKQELAYNNN' A
#
# COMPACT_ATOMS: atom_id res chain seq x y z
N MET A 1 3.10 0.00 37.20
CA MET A 1 1.89 -0.24 36.38
C MET A 1 1.36 1.11 35.97
N THR A 2 1.31 1.42 34.68
CA THR A 2 0.85 2.72 34.19
C THR A 2 -0.61 2.62 33.82
N THR A 3 -1.47 3.39 34.49
CA THR A 3 -2.90 3.44 34.19
C THR A 3 -3.13 4.39 33.02
N ILE A 4 -3.75 3.89 31.95
CA ILE A 4 -4.14 4.70 30.79
C ILE A 4 -5.64 4.94 30.89
N THR A 5 -6.04 6.21 30.97
CA THR A 5 -7.46 6.60 31.04
C THR A 5 -7.95 6.98 29.64
N ILE A 6 -8.98 6.29 29.16
CA ILE A 6 -9.61 6.58 27.87
C ILE A 6 -10.99 7.20 28.13
N PRO A 7 -11.22 8.45 27.70
CA PRO A 7 -12.53 9.09 27.80
C PRO A 7 -13.66 8.26 27.16
N LYS A 8 -14.80 8.10 27.85
CA LYS A 8 -15.94 7.28 27.39
C LYS A 8 -16.53 7.74 26.06
N ASN A 9 -16.41 9.01 25.72
CA ASN A 9 -16.85 9.56 24.44
C ASN A 9 -16.04 9.03 23.25
N LEU A 10 -14.77 8.64 23.44
CA LEU A 10 -13.92 8.06 22.40
C LEU A 10 -14.24 6.57 22.13
N ILE A 11 -14.94 5.91 23.06
CA ILE A 11 -15.35 4.49 22.94
C ILE A 11 -16.61 4.36 22.06
N LYS A 12 -17.25 5.47 21.67
CA LYS A 12 -18.44 5.46 20.79
C LYS A 12 -18.11 4.97 19.38
N GLU A 13 -16.88 5.18 18.93
CA GLU A 13 -16.37 4.58 17.70
C GLU A 13 -15.97 3.14 18.02
N LYS A 14 -16.64 2.17 17.40
CA LYS A 14 -16.61 0.75 17.79
C LYS A 14 -15.20 0.12 17.73
N ASP A 15 -14.25 0.75 17.05
CA ASP A 15 -12.89 0.25 16.82
C ASP A 15 -11.83 1.29 17.27
N LEU A 16 -11.54 1.33 18.58
CA LEU A 16 -10.46 2.17 19.13
C LEU A 16 -9.16 1.36 19.21
N ILE A 17 -8.05 1.91 18.69
CA ILE A 17 -6.73 1.27 18.70
C ILE A 17 -5.72 2.16 19.41
N LEU A 18 -4.95 1.58 20.33
CA LEU A 18 -3.80 2.24 20.96
C LEU A 18 -2.52 1.91 20.21
N ILE A 19 -1.81 2.94 19.73
CA ILE A 19 -0.52 2.78 19.05
C ILE A 19 0.52 3.77 19.60
N PRO A 20 1.82 3.45 19.53
CA PRO A 20 2.88 4.39 19.87
C PRO A 20 2.80 5.65 19.01
N ARG A 21 3.02 6.82 19.63
CA ARG A 21 2.96 8.12 18.93
C ARG A 21 3.80 8.16 17.66
N ARG A 22 5.05 7.69 17.73
CA ARG A 22 5.96 7.65 16.58
C ARG A 22 5.40 6.82 15.42
N LYS A 23 4.73 5.70 15.71
CA LYS A 23 4.10 4.86 14.69
C LYS A 23 2.90 5.55 14.05
N TYR A 24 2.13 6.29 14.84
CA TYR A 24 1.04 7.10 14.32
C TYR A 24 1.55 8.19 13.36
N GLU A 25 2.60 8.91 13.75
CA GLU A 25 3.21 9.95 12.91
C GLU A 25 3.76 9.38 11.60
N GLU A 26 4.45 8.23 11.66
CA GLU A 26 4.91 7.51 10.46
C GLU A 26 3.75 7.14 9.52
N LEU A 27 2.60 6.72 10.06
CA LEU A 27 1.41 6.39 9.27
C LEU A 27 0.78 7.63 8.62
N LEU A 28 0.70 8.75 9.35
CA LEU A 28 0.18 10.01 8.80
C LEU A 28 1.07 10.55 7.67
N ASP A 29 2.39 10.41 7.81
CA ASP A 29 3.31 10.83 6.76
C ASP A 29 3.21 9.93 5.53
N LEU A 30 3.02 8.62 5.73
CA LEU A 30 2.73 7.69 4.63
C LEU A 30 1.44 8.04 3.91
N GLU A 31 0.38 8.46 4.61
CA GLU A 31 -0.89 8.87 4.01
C GLU A 31 -0.76 10.10 3.10
N LYS A 32 0.17 11.02 3.40
CA LYS A 32 0.46 12.18 2.54
C LYS A 32 1.14 11.79 1.22
N ILE A 33 1.95 10.73 1.25
CA ILE A 33 2.75 10.27 0.11
C ILE A 33 1.94 9.29 -0.74
N ILE A 34 1.23 8.38 -0.07
CA ILE A 34 0.47 7.30 -0.70
C ILE A 34 -0.98 7.73 -0.76
N LYS A 35 -1.42 8.14 -1.95
CA LYS A 35 -2.84 8.34 -2.20
C LYS A 35 -3.55 7.00 -1.96
N ILE A 36 -4.41 6.93 -0.95
CA ILE A 36 -5.24 5.75 -0.71
C ILE A 36 -6.23 5.65 -1.86
N VAL A 37 -5.87 4.90 -2.90
CA VAL A 37 -6.73 4.63 -4.05
C VAL A 37 -7.57 3.40 -3.73
N LYS A 38 -8.89 3.53 -3.83
CA LYS A 38 -9.77 2.36 -3.85
C LYS A 38 -9.59 1.63 -5.17
N SER A 39 -8.86 0.52 -5.14
CA SER A 39 -8.74 -0.36 -6.30
C SER A 39 -10.04 -1.11 -6.56
N THR A 40 -10.36 -1.30 -7.84
CA THR A 40 -11.44 -2.18 -8.28
C THR A 40 -11.03 -3.65 -8.13
N LYS A 41 -12.01 -4.57 -8.13
CA LYS A 41 -11.74 -6.01 -8.05
C LYS A 41 -10.85 -6.50 -9.21
N SER A 42 -11.04 -5.96 -10.41
CA SER A 42 -10.25 -6.31 -11.60
C SER A 42 -8.80 -5.86 -11.46
N GLU A 43 -8.56 -4.65 -10.95
CA GLU A 43 -7.19 -4.15 -10.69
C GLU A 43 -6.45 -5.04 -9.68
N LEU A 44 -7.11 -5.43 -8.58
CA LEU A 44 -6.52 -6.33 -7.59
C LEU A 44 -6.15 -7.68 -8.20
N GLN A 45 -7.00 -8.24 -9.06
CA GLN A 45 -6.72 -9.49 -9.78
C GLN A 45 -5.54 -9.35 -10.76
N VAL A 46 -5.39 -8.20 -11.41
CA VAL A 46 -4.24 -7.93 -12.30
C VAL A 46 -2.95 -7.84 -11.48
N ILE A 47 -2.96 -7.14 -10.35
CA ILE A 47 -1.81 -7.05 -9.45
C ILE A 47 -1.41 -8.44 -8.93
N GLU A 48 -2.39 -9.26 -8.51
CA GLU A 48 -2.13 -10.61 -8.04
C GLU A 48 -1.51 -11.50 -9.14
N ARG A 49 -2.04 -11.42 -10.36
CA ARG A 49 -1.48 -12.11 -11.52
C ARG A 49 -0.05 -11.65 -11.79
N GLY A 50 0.21 -10.35 -11.82
CA GLY A 50 1.56 -9.79 -12.00
C GLY A 50 2.54 -10.32 -10.96
N ARG A 51 2.16 -10.37 -9.68
CA ARG A 51 2.99 -10.95 -8.61
C ARG A 51 3.30 -12.44 -8.86
N LYS A 52 2.34 -13.21 -9.37
CA LYS A 52 2.57 -14.63 -9.72
C LYS A 52 3.53 -14.78 -10.89
N GLU A 53 3.40 -13.95 -11.92
CA GLU A 53 4.28 -14.00 -13.10
C GLU A 53 5.73 -13.61 -12.74
N ILE A 54 5.92 -12.56 -11.92
CA ILE A 54 7.23 -12.18 -11.38
C ILE A 54 7.87 -13.34 -10.61
N LYS A 55 7.11 -13.99 -9.71
CA LYS A 55 7.59 -15.17 -8.97
C LYS A 55 8.00 -16.33 -9.87
N LYS A 56 7.38 -16.46 -11.05
CA LYS A 56 7.70 -17.47 -12.06
C LYS A 56 8.85 -17.04 -12.99
N GLY A 57 9.47 -15.89 -12.74
CA GLY A 57 10.52 -15.34 -13.58
C GLY A 57 10.01 -14.70 -14.89
N LYS A 58 8.70 -14.57 -15.07
CA LYS A 58 8.09 -13.94 -16.25
C LYS A 58 8.02 -12.43 -16.05
N HIS A 59 9.16 -11.80 -16.20
CA HIS A 59 9.38 -10.37 -16.11
C HIS A 59 10.50 -10.02 -17.08
N ILE A 60 10.50 -8.79 -17.55
CA ILE A 60 11.57 -8.25 -18.39
C ILE A 60 12.40 -7.28 -17.56
N SER A 61 13.68 -7.21 -17.88
CA SER A 61 14.59 -6.22 -17.32
C SER A 61 14.26 -4.82 -17.83
N TRP A 62 14.74 -3.82 -17.12
CA TRP A 62 14.62 -2.42 -17.54
C TRP A 62 15.22 -2.17 -18.93
N HIS A 63 16.32 -2.87 -19.25
CA HIS A 63 16.99 -2.72 -20.54
C HIS A 63 16.15 -3.27 -21.69
N GLU A 64 15.58 -4.47 -21.51
CA GLU A 64 14.67 -5.09 -22.48
C GLU A 64 13.42 -4.23 -22.70
N LEU A 65 12.80 -3.75 -21.62
CA LEU A 65 11.65 -2.85 -21.70
C LEU A 65 11.99 -1.58 -22.49
N LYS A 66 13.15 -0.98 -22.25
CA LYS A 66 13.58 0.23 -22.96
C LYS A 66 13.78 -0.02 -24.46
N GLN A 67 14.31 -1.18 -24.82
CA GLN A 67 14.47 -1.55 -26.23
C GLN A 67 13.12 -1.78 -26.92
N GLU A 68 12.20 -2.52 -26.30
CA GLU A 68 10.86 -2.78 -26.85
C GLU A 68 10.08 -1.48 -27.08
N LEU A 69 10.11 -0.56 -26.10
CA LEU A 69 9.45 0.74 -26.22
C LEU A 69 10.11 1.65 -27.25
N ALA A 70 11.44 1.61 -27.40
CA ALA A 70 12.14 2.36 -28.43
C ALA A 70 11.85 1.84 -29.83
N TYR A 71 11.71 0.53 -29.99
CA TYR A 71 11.37 -0.11 -31.26
C TYR A 71 9.93 0.19 -31.71
N ASN A 72 8.98 0.25 -30.77
CA ASN A 72 7.57 0.53 -31.07
C ASN A 72 7.23 2.02 -31.32
N ASN A 73 8.19 2.94 -31.17
CA ASN A 73 8.01 4.38 -31.41
C ASN A 73 8.65 4.87 -32.72
N ASN A 74 9.08 3.95 -33.60
CA ASN A 74 9.64 4.18 -34.93
C ASN A 74 8.79 3.49 -35.99
#